data_AF-A0AB37TBF6-F1
#
_entry.id   AF-A0AB37TBF6-F1
#
_cell.length_a   1.000
_cell.length_b   1.000
_cell.length_c   1.000
_cell.angle_alpha   90.00
_cell.angle_beta   90.00
_cell.angle_gamma   90.00
#
_symmetry.space_group_name_H-M   'P 1'
#
loop_
_entity.id
_entity.type
_entity.pdbx_description
1 polymer ?
#
loop_
_entity_poly.entity_id
_entity_poly.type
_entity_poly.pdbx_seq_one_letter_code
_entity_poly.pdbx_strand_id
1 'polypeptide(L)'
;MRKRKVKHTDVAAYVLGVLDQAEAYAFEKHLEGCGRCRRQVAEFTSVEVALARADPRYLSPVATRCRGRLSMIAANLVVVFLACVVAALMSSQRSARRVSSDADISTPAPLDDQRLLPIPLTLK
;
A
#
# COMPACT_ATOMS: atom_id res chain seq x y z
N MET A 1 -5.96 2.59 17.85
CA MET A 1 -5.37 1.36 18.44
C MET A 1 -6.47 0.32 18.55
N ARG A 2 -6.27 -0.89 18.01
CA ARG A 2 -7.32 -1.94 18.02
C ARG A 2 -7.25 -2.67 19.37
N LYS A 3 -8.32 -2.67 20.18
CA LYS A 3 -8.39 -3.49 21.40
C LYS A 3 -8.61 -4.95 21.02
N ARG A 4 -7.65 -5.82 21.32
CA ARG A 4 -7.80 -7.28 21.16
C ARG A 4 -8.49 -7.88 22.39
N LYS A 5 -9.33 -8.89 22.19
CA LYS A 5 -9.94 -9.67 23.29
C LYS A 5 -8.89 -10.61 23.89
N VAL A 6 -8.75 -10.60 25.21
CA VAL A 6 -7.81 -11.44 25.98
C VAL A 6 -8.13 -12.93 25.82
N LYS A 7 -7.10 -13.71 25.46
CA LYS A 7 -7.15 -15.17 25.34
C LYS A 7 -6.15 -15.83 26.28
N HIS A 8 -6.41 -17.08 26.66
CA HIS A 8 -5.43 -17.90 27.41
C HIS A 8 -4.12 -18.12 26.63
N THR A 9 -4.14 -18.04 25.30
CA THR A 9 -2.93 -18.12 24.48
C THR A 9 -2.00 -16.91 24.65
N ASP A 10 -2.50 -15.81 25.22
CA ASP A 10 -1.73 -14.58 25.37
C ASP A 10 -0.84 -14.61 26.63
N VAL A 11 -0.88 -15.67 27.44
CA VAL A 11 -0.06 -15.81 28.66
C VAL A 11 1.43 -15.70 28.34
N ALA A 12 1.92 -16.40 27.31
CA ALA A 12 3.33 -16.33 26.94
C ALA A 12 3.73 -14.93 26.44
N ALA A 13 2.85 -14.26 25.69
CA ALA A 13 3.08 -12.91 25.23
C ALA A 13 3.10 -11.89 26.38
N TYR A 14 2.26 -12.10 27.40
CA TYR A 14 2.27 -11.31 28.63
C TYR A 14 3.58 -11.49 29.38
N VAL A 15 4.00 -12.73 29.63
CA VAL A 15 5.26 -13.04 30.35
C VAL A 15 6.47 -12.48 29.61
N LEU A 16 6.54 -12.65 28.29
CA LEU A 16 7.64 -12.12 27.47
C LEU A 16 7.58 -10.59 27.24
N GLY A 17 6.57 -9.88 27.78
CA GLY A 17 6.42 -8.43 27.63
C GLY A 17 6.15 -7.97 26.20
N VAL A 18 5.57 -8.82 25.34
CA VAL A 18 5.30 -8.53 23.92
C VAL A 18 3.95 -7.83 23.72
N LEU A 19 3.05 -7.91 24.69
CA LEU A 19 1.76 -7.23 24.64
C LEU A 19 1.93 -5.71 24.73
N ASP A 20 1.10 -4.97 24.02
CA ASP A 20 1.01 -3.52 24.23
C ASP A 20 0.39 -3.20 25.60
N GLN A 21 0.51 -1.95 26.05
CA GLN A 21 0.06 -1.58 27.38
C GLN A 21 -1.45 -1.76 27.61
N ALA A 22 -2.28 -1.57 26.58
CA ALA A 22 -3.73 -1.77 26.70
C ALA A 22 -4.08 -3.27 26.74
N GLU A 23 -3.36 -4.09 25.97
CA GLU A 23 -3.49 -5.55 26.00
C GLU A 23 -3.01 -6.13 27.34
N ALA A 24 -1.88 -5.65 27.89
CA ALA A 24 -1.34 -6.06 29.18
C ALA A 24 -2.32 -5.75 30.32
N TYR A 25 -2.87 -4.52 30.38
CA TYR A 25 -3.86 -4.16 31.39
C TYR A 25 -5.12 -5.02 31.32
N ALA A 26 -5.60 -5.31 30.11
CA ALA A 26 -6.74 -6.20 29.93
C ALA A 26 -6.42 -7.63 30.42
N PHE A 27 -5.19 -8.10 30.21
CA PHE A 27 -4.72 -9.40 30.65
C PHE A 27 -4.59 -9.47 32.18
N GLU A 28 -4.08 -8.44 32.83
CA GLU A 28 -4.02 -8.31 34.29
C GLU A 28 -5.42 -8.41 34.92
N LYS A 29 -6.41 -7.75 34.34
CA LYS A 29 -7.81 -7.88 34.78
C LYS A 29 -8.33 -9.31 34.65
N HIS A 30 -7.92 -10.04 33.62
CA HIS A 30 -8.26 -11.47 33.49
C HIS A 30 -7.54 -12.34 34.52
N LEU A 31 -6.32 -12.00 34.94
CA LEU A 31 -5.57 -12.73 35.97
C LEU A 31 -6.25 -12.68 37.35
N GLU A 32 -6.91 -11.57 37.67
CA GLU A 32 -7.70 -11.42 38.91
C GLU A 32 -8.77 -12.54 39.01
N GLY A 33 -9.41 -12.90 37.89
CA GLY A 33 -10.49 -13.90 37.84
C GLY A 33 -10.08 -15.32 37.43
N CYS A 34 -8.88 -15.52 36.88
CA CYS A 34 -8.52 -16.80 36.26
C CYS A 34 -7.30 -17.48 36.92
N GLY A 35 -7.55 -18.46 37.79
CA GLY A 35 -6.51 -19.28 38.41
C GLY A 35 -5.70 -20.15 37.44
N ARG A 36 -6.24 -20.48 36.25
CA ARG A 36 -5.50 -21.19 35.21
C ARG A 36 -4.41 -20.31 34.60
N CYS A 37 -4.74 -19.06 34.23
CA CYS A 37 -3.74 -18.14 33.71
C CYS A 37 -2.69 -17.81 34.76
N ARG A 38 -3.06 -17.64 36.04
CA ARG A 38 -2.07 -17.41 37.12
C ARG A 38 -1.06 -18.55 37.23
N ARG A 39 -1.51 -19.81 37.14
CA ARG A 39 -0.62 -20.98 37.13
C ARG A 39 0.29 -21.00 35.90
N GLN A 40 -0.28 -20.75 34.71
CA GLN A 40 0.51 -20.70 33.48
C GLN A 40 1.53 -19.57 33.47
N VAL A 41 1.22 -18.40 34.05
CA VAL A 41 2.19 -17.30 34.22
C VAL A 41 3.38 -17.80 35.04
N ALA A 42 3.14 -18.44 36.19
CA ALA A 42 4.23 -18.96 37.02
C ALA A 42 5.08 -20.01 36.28
N GLU A 43 4.45 -20.90 35.52
CA GLU A 43 5.15 -21.88 34.67
C GLU A 43 6.01 -21.18 33.61
N PHE A 44 5.47 -20.22 32.87
CA PHE A 44 6.21 -19.51 31.81
C PHE A 44 7.29 -18.57 32.34
N THR A 45 7.11 -17.95 33.51
CA THR A 45 8.16 -17.11 34.12
C THR A 45 9.43 -17.93 34.39
N SER A 46 9.30 -19.21 34.75
CA SER A 46 10.47 -20.09 34.90
C SER A 46 11.22 -20.30 33.57
N VAL A 47 10.48 -20.42 32.47
CA VAL A 47 11.02 -20.57 31.12
C VAL A 47 11.67 -19.27 30.64
N GLU A 48 11.04 -18.12 30.87
CA GLU A 48 11.58 -16.80 30.55
C GLU A 48 12.92 -16.57 31.25
N VAL A 49 13.01 -16.88 32.55
CA VAL A 49 14.25 -16.77 33.32
C VAL A 49 15.35 -17.68 32.76
N ALA A 50 15.00 -18.90 32.32
CA ALA A 50 15.94 -19.79 31.64
C ALA A 50 16.39 -19.21 30.29
N LEU A 51 15.46 -18.65 29.52
CA LEU A 51 15.72 -18.03 28.22
C LEU A 51 16.63 -16.81 28.34
N ALA A 52 16.43 -15.97 29.36
CA ALA A 52 17.26 -14.80 29.65
C ALA A 52 18.72 -15.15 29.98
N ARG A 53 18.99 -16.39 30.41
CA ARG A 53 20.33 -16.90 30.74
C ARG A 53 20.93 -17.78 29.64
N ALA A 54 20.17 -18.10 28.59
CA ALA A 54 20.63 -18.98 27.54
C ALA A 54 21.75 -18.31 26.72
N ASP A 55 22.76 -19.09 26.30
CA ASP A 55 23.81 -18.60 25.38
C ASP A 55 23.14 -18.23 24.05
N PRO A 56 23.31 -16.99 23.55
CA PRO A 56 22.75 -16.53 22.28
C PRO A 56 23.08 -17.42 21.08
N ARG A 57 24.13 -18.25 21.14
CA ARG A 57 24.45 -19.23 20.09
C ARG A 57 23.34 -20.27 19.90
N TYR A 58 22.61 -20.62 20.95
CA TYR A 58 21.45 -21.50 20.86
C TYR A 58 20.15 -20.77 20.51
N LEU A 59 20.11 -19.45 20.75
CA LEU A 59 18.99 -18.58 20.39
C LEU A 59 19.13 -18.00 18.98
N SER A 60 20.31 -18.10 18.38
CA SER A 60 20.56 -17.73 17.00
C SER A 60 19.62 -18.57 16.15
N PRO A 61 18.62 -17.94 15.51
CA PRO A 61 17.78 -18.67 14.60
C PRO A 61 18.71 -19.17 13.50
N VAL A 62 18.84 -20.48 13.33
CA VAL A 62 19.37 -21.03 12.08
C VAL A 62 18.46 -20.44 10.99
N ALA A 63 18.97 -19.42 10.31
CA ALA A 63 18.31 -18.58 9.32
C ALA A 63 16.77 -18.60 9.37
N THR A 64 16.14 -17.56 9.91
CA THR A 64 14.95 -17.02 9.24
C THR A 64 15.38 -16.57 7.85
N ARG A 65 15.46 -17.52 6.92
CA ARG A 65 15.50 -17.28 5.48
C ARG A 65 14.09 -16.84 5.10
N CYS A 66 13.76 -15.62 5.47
CA CYS A 66 12.78 -14.79 4.78
C CYS A 66 13.51 -13.57 4.19
N ARG A 67 14.64 -13.82 3.53
CA ARG A 67 15.28 -12.86 2.60
C ARG A 67 14.58 -12.78 1.23
N GLY A 68 13.42 -13.43 1.06
CA GLY A 68 12.68 -13.45 -0.21
C GLY A 68 11.66 -12.32 -0.39
N ARG A 69 11.18 -11.67 0.68
CA ARG A 69 10.10 -10.65 0.56
C ARG A 69 10.60 -9.24 0.27
N LEU A 70 11.80 -8.87 0.69
CA LEU A 70 12.42 -7.60 0.31
C LEU A 70 12.86 -7.59 -1.16
N SER A 71 13.27 -8.75 -1.70
CA SER A 71 13.63 -8.91 -3.11
C SER A 71 12.42 -8.79 -4.05
N MET A 72 11.24 -9.31 -3.66
CA MET A 72 10.01 -9.14 -4.45
C MET A 72 9.54 -7.68 -4.56
N ILE A 73 9.72 -6.87 -3.52
CA ILE A 73 9.33 -5.45 -3.55
C ILE A 73 10.22 -4.69 -4.55
N ALA A 74 11.53 -4.89 -4.52
CA ALA A 74 12.45 -4.25 -5.47
C ALA A 74 12.21 -4.70 -6.93
N ALA A 75 11.97 -6.00 -7.16
CA ALA A 75 11.66 -6.52 -8.49
C ALA A 75 10.36 -5.94 -9.06
N ASN A 76 9.32 -5.83 -8.23
CA ASN A 76 8.04 -5.25 -8.65
C ASN A 76 8.16 -3.76 -9.00
N LEU A 77 8.99 -2.99 -8.27
CA LEU A 77 9.21 -1.58 -8.58
C LEU A 77 9.91 -1.39 -9.93
N VAL A 78 10.91 -2.22 -10.25
CA VAL A 78 11.58 -2.18 -11.56
C VAL A 78 10.62 -2.53 -12.69
N VAL A 79 9.80 -3.57 -12.53
CA VAL A 79 8.80 -3.96 -13.53
C VAL A 79 7.75 -2.87 -13.73
N VAL A 80 7.21 -2.28 -12.66
CA VAL A 80 6.25 -1.17 -12.73
C VAL A 80 6.88 0.05 -13.40
N PHE A 81 8.12 0.40 -13.04
CA PHE A 81 8.83 1.52 -13.64
C PHE A 81 9.05 1.32 -15.14
N LEU A 82 9.56 0.15 -15.56
CA LEU A 82 9.73 -0.18 -16.97
C LEU A 82 8.40 -0.16 -17.73
N ALA A 83 7.32 -0.69 -17.16
CA ALA A 83 5.99 -0.64 -17.77
C ALA A 83 5.50 0.81 -17.96
N CYS A 84 5.68 1.69 -16.96
CA CYS A 84 5.34 3.11 -17.08
C CYS A 84 6.16 3.83 -18.16
N VAL A 85 7.47 3.56 -18.24
CA VAL A 85 8.35 4.13 -19.27
C VAL A 85 7.93 3.69 -20.67
N VAL A 86 7.65 2.39 -20.87
CA VAL A 86 7.16 1.87 -22.16
C VAL A 86 5.82 2.50 -22.53
N ALA A 87 4.88 2.61 -21.58
CA ALA A 87 3.60 3.27 -21.81
C ALA A 87 3.75 4.75 -22.19
N ALA A 88 4.64 5.49 -21.52
CA ALA A 88 4.92 6.89 -21.82
C ALA A 88 5.53 7.07 -23.23
N LEU A 89 6.49 6.21 -23.60
CA LEU A 89 7.11 6.23 -24.93
C LEU A 89 6.10 5.90 -26.04
N MET A 90 5.19 4.95 -25.82
CA MET A 90 4.14 4.61 -26.78
C MET A 90 3.12 5.74 -26.97
N SER A 91 2.76 6.44 -25.88
CA SER A 91 1.93 7.66 -25.96
C SER A 91 2.62 8.77 -26.75
N SER A 92 3.92 8.96 -26.57
CA SER A 92 4.71 9.95 -27.30
C SER A 92 4.80 9.62 -28.81
N GLN A 93 4.90 8.34 -29.17
CA GLN A 93 4.87 7.91 -30.58
C GLN A 93 3.49 8.06 -31.23
N ARG A 94 2.40 7.92 -30.45
CA ARG A 94 1.03 8.18 -30.93
C ARG A 94 0.78 9.67 -31.20
N SER A 95 1.47 10.55 -30.47
CA SER A 95 1.43 12.00 -30.70
C SER A 95 2.24 12.42 -31.94
N ALA A 96 3.42 11.82 -32.15
CA ALA A 96 4.24 12.09 -33.34
C ALA A 96 3.60 11.58 -34.65
N ARG A 97 2.86 10.47 -34.64
CA ARG A 97 2.14 9.97 -35.83
C ARG A 97 0.95 10.83 -36.27
N ARG A 98 0.39 11.71 -35.41
CA ARG A 98 -0.71 12.60 -35.82
C ARG A 98 -0.24 13.90 -36.49
N VAL A 99 1.04 14.28 -36.35
CA VAL A 99 1.55 15.58 -36.84
C VAL A 99 2.14 15.49 -38.27
N SER A 100 2.25 14.31 -38.86
CA SER A 100 2.74 14.12 -40.25
C SER A 100 1.62 13.85 -41.26
N SER A 101 0.37 14.17 -40.93
CA SER A 101 -0.77 14.04 -41.84
C SER A 101 -1.63 15.30 -41.76
N ASP A 102 -1.15 16.40 -42.33
CA ASP A 102 -1.97 17.22 -43.21
C ASP A 102 -1.06 18.09 -44.08
N ALA A 103 -1.15 17.82 -45.38
CA ALA A 103 -0.60 18.62 -46.45
C ALA A 103 -1.61 19.71 -46.83
N ASP A 104 -1.07 20.84 -47.29
CA ASP A 104 -1.69 21.81 -48.20
C ASP A 104 -3.12 22.29 -47.94
N ILE A 105 -3.25 23.51 -47.43
CA ILE A 105 -4.06 24.55 -48.10
C ILE A 105 -3.34 25.89 -47.88
N SER A 106 -2.63 26.35 -48.92
CA SER A 106 -2.36 27.78 -49.10
C SER A 106 -3.62 28.43 -49.68
N THR A 107 -4.06 29.56 -49.10
CA THR A 107 -4.48 30.83 -49.75
C THR A 107 -5.47 31.58 -48.84
N PRO A 108 -5.16 32.82 -48.42
CA PRO A 108 -6.18 33.81 -48.08
C PRO A 108 -6.17 34.93 -49.12
N ALA A 109 -7.33 35.22 -49.72
CA ALA A 109 -7.57 36.44 -50.47
C ALA A 109 -9.00 36.96 -50.20
N PRO A 110 -9.23 38.29 -50.26
CA PRO A 110 -10.10 38.97 -49.30
C PRO A 110 -11.37 39.58 -49.90
N LEU A 111 -12.29 39.91 -48.98
CA LEU A 111 -13.30 40.99 -48.96
C LEU A 111 -14.06 41.34 -50.25
N ASP A 112 -15.39 41.22 -50.20
CA ASP A 112 -16.27 42.22 -50.82
C ASP A 112 -17.59 42.37 -50.04
N ASP A 113 -17.79 43.58 -49.52
CA ASP A 113 -19.03 44.16 -49.01
C ASP A 113 -19.92 44.55 -50.21
N GLN A 114 -21.16 44.09 -50.29
CA GLN A 114 -22.21 44.93 -50.88
C GLN A 114 -23.61 44.54 -50.40
N ARG A 115 -24.15 45.40 -49.54
CA ARG A 115 -25.59 45.52 -49.27
C ARG A 115 -26.37 45.79 -50.54
N LEU A 116 -27.62 45.29 -50.63
CA LEU A 116 -28.81 46.07 -50.97
C LEU A 116 -30.08 45.19 -50.98
N LEU A 117 -31.02 45.51 -50.08
CA LEU A 117 -32.46 45.22 -50.23
C LEU A 117 -33.00 46.05 -51.41
N PRO A 118 -34.05 45.60 -52.14
CA PRO A 118 -35.41 45.91 -51.71
C PRO A 118 -36.47 44.82 -51.99
N ILE A 119 -37.50 44.82 -51.15
CA ILE A 119 -38.78 44.10 -51.29
C ILE A 119 -39.55 44.63 -52.50
N PRO A 120 -40.30 43.79 -53.22
CA PRO A 120 -41.66 44.21 -53.58
C PRO A 120 -42.76 43.13 -53.41
N LEU A 121 -43.91 43.62 -52.92
CA LEU A 121 -45.28 43.40 -53.40
C LEU A 121 -46.04 42.08 -53.07
N THR A 122 -46.90 42.21 -52.05
CA THR A 122 -48.38 42.04 -52.07
C THR A 122 -49.01 41.04 -53.06
N LEU A 123 -49.78 40.06 -52.54
CA LEU A 123 -51.13 39.75 -53.04
C LEU A 123 -51.97 38.90 -52.05
N LYS A 124 -53.13 39.49 -51.66
CA LYS A 124 -54.34 38.94 -51.03
C LYS A 124 -54.38 38.68 -49.52
#